data_AF-A0A4R6KKI9-F1
#
_entry.id   AF-A0A4R6KKI9-F1
#
_cell.length_a   1.000
_cell.length_b   1.000
_cell.length_c   1.000
_cell.angle_alpha   90.00
_cell.angle_beta   90.00
_cell.angle_gamma   90.00
#
_symmetry.space_group_name_H-M   'P 1'
#
loop_
_entity.id
_entity.type
_entity.pdbx_description
1 polymer ?
#
loop_
_entity_poly.entity_id
_entity_poly.type
_entity_poly.pdbx_seq_one_letter_code
_entity_poly.pdbx_strand_id
1 'polypeptide(L)'
;MSGWIDHSDNTGFVYTDVYQTIADKGGHTTAVGAYPAGATTSGLYDLAGNCYEWTSSTIIATNGAEAGLDVNAVRGGSWYATSRSCRTTYRGEGRDPSGGYATIGLRVAATAKA
;
A
#
# COMPACT_ATOMS: atom_id res chain seq x y z
N MET A 1 2.91 21.14 1.17
CA MET A 1 3.28 21.65 -0.17
C MET A 1 2.38 20.95 -1.16
N SER A 2 1.44 21.66 -1.80
CA SER A 2 0.78 21.12 -3.00
C SER A 2 1.78 21.29 -4.14
N GLY A 3 2.14 20.20 -4.82
CA GLY A 3 2.99 20.29 -6.02
C GLY A 3 2.32 21.16 -7.08
N TRP A 4 3.10 21.96 -7.80
CA TRP A 4 2.63 22.72 -8.96
C TRP A 4 2.57 21.79 -10.19
N ILE A 5 1.41 21.71 -10.83
CA ILE A 5 1.15 20.88 -12.01
C ILE A 5 0.12 21.55 -12.93
N ASP A 6 0.43 21.62 -14.22
CA ASP A 6 -0.48 21.99 -15.29
C ASP A 6 -0.47 20.89 -16.35
N HIS A 7 -1.62 20.22 -16.52
CA HIS A 7 -1.78 19.14 -17.49
C HIS A 7 -2.10 19.66 -18.90
N SER A 8 -2.40 20.95 -19.06
CA SER A 8 -2.76 21.52 -20.36
C SER A 8 -1.53 21.78 -21.25
N ASP A 9 -0.38 22.08 -20.65
CA ASP A 9 0.88 22.33 -21.33
C ASP A 9 2.03 21.44 -20.86
N ASN A 10 1.74 20.44 -20.00
CA ASN A 10 2.71 19.57 -19.36
C ASN A 10 3.84 20.34 -18.66
N THR A 11 3.50 21.45 -18.00
CA THR A 11 4.41 22.17 -17.12
C THR A 11 4.10 21.86 -15.65
N GLY A 12 5.10 21.89 -14.79
CA GLY A 12 4.94 21.36 -13.44
C GLY A 12 6.21 20.75 -12.89
N PHE A 13 6.30 20.63 -11.57
CA PHE A 13 7.38 19.86 -10.94
C PHE A 13 7.39 18.41 -11.45
N VAL A 14 6.22 17.81 -11.68
CA VAL A 14 6.09 16.41 -12.11
C VAL A 14 6.67 16.11 -13.50
N TYR A 15 6.88 17.13 -14.34
CA TYR A 15 7.44 16.97 -15.69
C TYR A 15 8.95 17.24 -15.74
N THR A 16 9.58 17.43 -14.58
CA THR A 16 11.03 17.64 -14.48
C THR A 16 11.80 16.32 -14.37
N ASP A 17 13.06 16.34 -14.80
CA ASP A 17 14.04 15.27 -14.57
C ASP A 17 14.27 14.99 -13.07
N VAL A 18 14.17 16.02 -12.23
CA VAL A 18 14.23 15.90 -10.77
C VAL A 18 13.08 15.03 -10.26
N TYR A 19 11.85 15.26 -10.69
CA TYR A 19 10.72 14.41 -10.29
C TYR A 19 10.90 12.98 -10.76
N GLN A 20 11.31 12.76 -12.01
CA GLN A 20 11.57 11.42 -12.53
C GLN A 20 12.66 10.71 -11.72
N THR A 21 13.77 11.39 -11.43
CA THR A 21 14.86 10.84 -10.62
C THR A 21 14.40 10.46 -9.20
N ILE A 22 13.44 11.20 -8.63
CA ILE A 22 12.86 10.88 -7.32
C ILE A 22 11.89 9.70 -7.43
N ALA A 23 11.01 9.69 -8.43
CA ALA A 23 10.05 8.63 -8.68
C ALA A 23 10.77 7.29 -8.98
N ASP A 24 11.85 7.31 -9.75
CA ASP A 24 12.70 6.14 -10.04
C ASP A 24 13.32 5.54 -8.76
N LYS A 25 13.45 6.33 -7.69
CA LYS A 25 13.92 5.86 -6.37
C LYS A 25 12.79 5.29 -5.49
N GLY A 26 11.54 5.34 -5.95
CA GLY A 26 10.37 4.79 -5.27
C GLY A 26 9.30 5.85 -4.96
N GLY A 27 8.45 5.56 -3.97
CA GLY A 27 7.29 6.40 -3.66
C GLY A 27 6.02 6.02 -4.44
N HIS A 28 5.99 4.82 -5.00
CA HIS A 28 4.82 4.19 -5.60
C HIS A 28 4.95 2.67 -5.51
N THR A 29 3.94 1.95 -5.98
CA THR A 29 4.00 0.49 -6.12
C THR A 29 5.10 0.07 -7.09
N THR A 30 5.65 -1.12 -6.89
CA THR A 30 6.62 -1.73 -7.81
C THR A 30 6.04 -2.99 -8.42
N ALA A 31 6.66 -3.49 -9.50
CA ALA A 31 6.26 -4.77 -10.08
C ALA A 31 6.33 -5.87 -9.01
N VAL A 32 5.29 -6.72 -8.95
CA VAL A 32 5.23 -7.84 -8.00
C VAL A 32 6.46 -8.71 -8.15
N GLY A 33 7.11 -9.05 -7.03
CA GLY A 33 8.32 -9.86 -7.03
C GLY A 33 9.62 -9.13 -7.40
N ALA A 34 9.60 -7.79 -7.54
CA ALA A 34 10.83 -7.00 -7.70
C ALA A 34 11.83 -7.17 -6.54
N TYR A 35 11.35 -7.64 -5.38
CA TYR A 35 12.16 -7.90 -4.18
C TYR A 35 12.17 -9.39 -3.82
N PRO A 36 12.90 -10.25 -4.56
CA PRO A 36 12.85 -11.69 -4.36
C PRO A 36 13.41 -12.16 -3.02
N ALA A 37 14.34 -11.42 -2.41
CA ALA A 37 14.87 -11.69 -1.08
C ALA A 37 13.81 -11.53 0.04
N GLY A 38 12.70 -10.83 -0.24
CA GLY A 38 11.59 -10.65 0.71
C GLY A 38 10.52 -11.73 0.61
N ALA A 39 10.66 -12.70 -0.30
CA ALA A 39 9.68 -13.77 -0.46
C ALA A 39 9.65 -14.70 0.77
N THR A 40 8.47 -15.19 1.12
CA THR A 40 8.36 -16.24 2.14
C THR A 40 8.91 -17.57 1.63
N THR A 41 9.15 -18.52 2.54
CA THR A 41 9.49 -19.91 2.18
C THR A 41 8.43 -20.60 1.33
N SER A 42 7.18 -20.12 1.37
CA SER A 42 6.07 -20.58 0.53
C SER A 42 5.93 -19.83 -0.80
N GLY A 43 6.87 -18.93 -1.14
CA GLY A 43 6.89 -18.20 -2.41
C GLY A 43 5.93 -17.01 -2.46
N LEU A 44 5.50 -16.47 -1.32
CA LEU A 44 4.67 -15.27 -1.28
C LEU A 44 5.54 -14.02 -1.32
N TYR A 45 5.35 -13.20 -2.35
CA TYR A 45 5.99 -11.90 -2.51
C TYR A 45 5.15 -10.79 -1.91
N ASP A 46 5.81 -9.69 -1.53
CA ASP A 46 5.20 -8.41 -1.20
C ASP A 46 4.21 -8.45 -0.01
N LEU A 47 4.38 -9.38 0.94
CA LEU A 47 3.62 -9.38 2.20
C LEU A 47 4.00 -8.22 3.14
N ALA A 48 5.09 -7.51 2.85
CA ALA A 48 5.61 -6.38 3.60
C ALA A 48 5.97 -5.24 2.62
N GLY A 49 5.09 -4.24 2.50
CA GLY A 49 5.23 -3.12 1.58
C GLY A 49 4.44 -3.29 0.28
N ASN A 50 4.85 -2.58 -0.76
CA ASN A 50 4.12 -2.42 -2.03
C ASN A 50 2.72 -1.76 -1.84
N CYS A 51 1.73 -2.53 -1.41
CA CYS A 51 0.40 -2.03 -1.07
C CYS A 51 -0.14 -2.74 0.18
N TYR A 52 -0.93 -2.02 0.96
CA TYR A 52 -1.74 -2.66 1.98
C TYR A 52 -2.70 -3.65 1.30
N GLU A 53 -2.99 -4.77 1.94
CA GLU A 53 -3.93 -5.77 1.42
C GLU A 53 -5.21 -5.79 2.25
N TRP A 54 -6.35 -5.68 1.57
CA TRP A 54 -7.66 -5.88 2.19
C TRP A 54 -7.79 -7.24 2.87
N THR A 55 -8.48 -7.27 4.01
CA THR A 55 -8.91 -8.51 4.66
C THR A 55 -10.40 -8.51 4.92
N SER A 56 -10.97 -9.70 5.14
CA SER A 56 -12.39 -9.86 5.49
C SER A 56 -12.68 -9.54 6.97
N SER A 57 -11.66 -9.28 7.79
CA SER A 57 -11.83 -8.94 9.21
C SER A 57 -12.21 -7.47 9.36
N THR A 58 -13.20 -7.20 10.21
CA THR A 58 -13.52 -5.84 10.67
C THR A 58 -12.81 -5.53 11.98
N ILE A 59 -12.44 -4.27 12.19
CA ILE A 59 -11.77 -3.77 13.40
C ILE A 59 -12.25 -2.36 13.72
N ILE A 60 -12.09 -1.97 14.99
CA ILE A 60 -11.98 -0.55 15.33
C ILE A 60 -10.55 -0.12 15.03
N ALA A 61 -10.36 0.74 14.03
CA ALA A 61 -9.03 1.22 13.67
C ALA A 61 -8.41 2.01 14.83
N THR A 62 -7.12 1.85 15.04
CA THR A 62 -6.38 2.47 16.15
C THR A 62 -5.46 3.60 15.70
N ASN A 63 -5.37 3.84 14.38
CA ASN A 63 -4.51 4.84 13.77
C ASN A 63 -5.09 5.30 12.42
N GLY A 64 -4.42 6.27 11.80
CA GLY A 64 -4.82 6.82 10.50
C GLY A 64 -6.02 7.77 10.62
N ALA A 65 -6.60 8.12 9.47
CA ALA A 65 -7.78 8.97 9.41
C ALA A 65 -9.02 8.26 9.96
N GLU A 66 -9.01 6.93 9.93
CA GLU A 66 -10.10 6.06 10.37
C GLU A 66 -10.04 5.69 11.87
N ALA A 67 -9.11 6.27 12.64
CA ALA A 67 -8.97 5.93 14.06
C ALA A 67 -10.29 6.11 14.84
N GLY A 68 -10.72 5.06 15.53
CA GLY A 68 -11.99 5.00 16.28
C GLY A 68 -13.20 4.53 15.47
N LEU A 69 -13.06 4.31 14.16
CA LEU A 69 -14.14 3.85 13.28
C LEU A 69 -14.11 2.32 13.11
N ASP A 70 -15.30 1.73 12.90
CA ASP A 70 -15.44 0.33 12.47
C ASP A 70 -15.21 0.22 10.97
N VAL A 71 -14.16 -0.50 10.58
CA VAL A 71 -13.62 -0.54 9.22
C VAL A 71 -13.06 -1.92 8.88
N ASN A 72 -12.83 -2.18 7.60
CA ASN A 72 -12.12 -3.39 7.18
C ASN A 72 -10.62 -3.25 7.46
N ALA A 73 -10.06 -4.26 8.12
CA ALA A 73 -8.64 -4.29 8.43
C ALA A 73 -7.80 -4.47 7.17
N VAL A 74 -6.67 -3.76 7.13
CA VAL A 74 -5.67 -3.89 6.07
C VAL A 74 -4.32 -4.34 6.63
N ARG A 75 -3.55 -5.08 5.83
CA ARG A 75 -2.31 -5.75 6.27
C ARG A 75 -1.14 -5.49 5.32
N GLY A 76 0.08 -5.71 5.82
CA GLY A 76 1.30 -5.71 5.00
C GLY A 76 1.99 -4.36 4.81
N GLY A 77 1.32 -3.23 5.02
CA GLY A 77 1.91 -1.92 4.73
C GLY A 77 1.92 -1.62 3.24
N SER A 78 2.23 -0.38 2.86
CA SER A 78 2.31 0.06 1.46
C SER A 78 3.63 0.78 1.20
N TRP A 79 3.84 1.26 -0.03
CA TRP A 79 5.04 1.98 -0.45
C TRP A 79 5.39 3.23 0.38
N TYR A 80 4.43 3.84 1.08
CA TYR A 80 4.67 4.97 1.99
C TYR A 80 4.59 4.61 3.48
N ALA A 81 4.33 3.35 3.80
CA ALA A 81 4.13 2.92 5.17
C ALA A 81 5.46 2.83 5.93
N THR A 82 5.38 2.99 7.25
CA THR A 82 6.54 2.77 8.12
C THR A 82 6.89 1.28 8.20
N SER A 83 8.15 0.96 8.53
CA SER A 83 8.58 -0.42 8.79
C SER A 83 7.75 -1.12 9.87
N ARG A 84 7.21 -0.37 10.84
CA ARG A 84 6.30 -0.90 11.87
C ARG A 84 5.01 -1.43 11.26
N SER A 85 4.43 -0.69 10.31
CA SER A 85 3.19 -1.08 9.62
C SER A 85 3.38 -2.34 8.77
N CYS A 86 4.58 -2.53 8.21
CA CYS A 86 4.93 -3.69 7.40
C CYS A 86 5.21 -4.96 8.21
N ARG A 87 5.17 -4.93 9.55
CA ARG A 87 5.36 -6.14 10.37
C ARG A 87 4.17 -7.10 10.21
N THR A 88 4.47 -8.39 10.09
CA THR A 88 3.48 -9.47 10.01
C THR A 88 2.50 -9.48 11.20
N THR A 89 2.93 -8.99 12.36
CA THR A 89 2.13 -8.91 13.58
C THR A 89 1.44 -7.57 13.79
N TYR A 90 1.73 -6.54 12.98
CA TYR A 90 1.07 -5.23 13.14
C TYR A 90 -0.45 -5.39 12.96
N ARG A 91 -1.25 -4.63 13.71
CA ARG A 91 -2.72 -4.62 13.63
C ARG A 91 -3.20 -3.22 14.00
N GLY A 92 -4.45 -2.91 13.67
CA GLY A 92 -5.09 -1.64 14.00
C GLY A 92 -5.21 -0.66 12.84
N GLU A 93 -4.62 -0.95 11.69
CA GLU A 93 -4.85 -0.19 10.44
C GLU A 93 -6.07 -0.75 9.70
N GLY A 94 -6.98 0.14 9.31
CA GLY A 94 -8.17 -0.20 8.55
C GLY A 94 -8.68 0.98 7.73
N ARG A 95 -9.54 0.68 6.76
CA ARG A 95 -10.02 1.63 5.76
C ARG A 95 -11.51 1.39 5.50
N ASP A 96 -12.24 2.44 5.20
CA ASP A 96 -13.67 2.34 4.87
C ASP A 96 -13.85 1.39 3.67
N PRO A 97 -14.69 0.34 3.79
CA PRO A 97 -14.86 -0.65 2.72
C PRO A 97 -15.48 -0.08 1.44
N SER A 98 -16.11 1.10 1.50
CA SER A 98 -16.67 1.78 0.34
C SER A 98 -15.66 2.62 -0.46
N GLY A 99 -14.45 2.82 0.09
CA GLY A 99 -13.42 3.69 -0.49
C GLY A 99 -12.49 3.02 -1.51
N GLY A 100 -12.03 3.82 -2.47
CA GLY A 100 -10.92 3.47 -3.37
C GLY A 100 -9.63 4.17 -2.93
N TYR A 101 -8.54 3.41 -2.77
CA TYR A 101 -7.30 3.94 -2.21
C TYR A 101 -6.10 3.52 -3.06
N ALA A 102 -5.26 4.48 -3.45
CA ALA A 102 -4.05 4.24 -4.26
C ALA A 102 -2.97 3.39 -3.54
N THR A 103 -3.16 3.11 -2.26
CA THR A 103 -2.20 2.42 -1.40
C THR A 103 -2.70 1.05 -0.94
N ILE A 104 -3.87 0.63 -1.39
CA ILE A 104 -4.49 -0.64 -1.02
C ILE A 104 -4.76 -1.48 -2.28
N GLY A 105 -4.30 -2.72 -2.24
CA GLY A 105 -4.60 -3.76 -3.22
C GLY A 105 -5.36 -4.92 -2.58
N LEU A 106 -5.24 -6.08 -3.20
CA LEU A 106 -5.84 -7.32 -2.69
C LEU A 106 -4.94 -8.53 -2.93
N ARG A 107 -5.11 -9.53 -2.07
CA ARG A 107 -4.65 -10.89 -2.29
C ARG A 107 -5.82 -11.83 -2.08
N VAL A 108 -6.02 -12.73 -3.03
CA VAL A 108 -7.11 -13.70 -2.96
C VAL A 108 -6.65 -14.91 -2.16
N ALA A 109 -7.53 -15.39 -1.28
CA ALA A 109 -7.40 -16.68 -0.62
C ALA A 109 -8.58 -17.56 -1.03
N ALA A 110 -8.33 -18.85 -1.22
CA ALA A 110 -9.35 -19.84 -1.54
C ALA A 110 -9.07 -21.13 -0.76
N THR A 111 -10.13 -21.88 -0.46
CA THR A 111 -9.97 -23.24 0.06
C THR A 111 -9.46 -24.16 -1.05
N ALA A 112 -8.70 -25.19 -0.68
CA ALA A 112 -8.29 -26.21 -1.63
C ALA A 112 -9.53 -26.84 -2.28
N LYS A 113 -9.42 -27.13 -3.58
CA LYS A 113 -10.43 -27.93 -4.27
C LYS A 113 -10.42 -29.33 -3.65
N ALA A 114 -11.61 -29.84 -3.32
CA ALA A 114 -11.81 -31.20 -2.83
C ALA A 114 -11.37 -32.24 -3.88
#